data_AF-B2JHR5-F1
#
_entry.id   AF-B2JHR5-F1
#
_cell.length_a   1.000
_cell.length_b   1.000
_cell.length_c   1.000
_cell.angle_alpha   90.00
_cell.angle_beta   90.00
_cell.angle_gamma   90.00
#
_symmetry.space_group_name_H-M   'P 1'
#
loop_
_entity.id
_entity.type
_entity.pdbx_description
1 polymer ?
#
loop_
_entity_poly.entity_id
_entity_poly.type
_entity_poly.pdbx_seq_one_letter_code
_entity_poly.pdbx_strand_id
1 'polypeptide(L)' 'MSSPKQDTAATASPGGDLEHPKPPAHSDNEKSKMPEREDEHRKQSPADRPGKKSGEGEPSVG' A
#
# COMPACT_ATOMS: atom_id res chain seq x y z
N MET A 1 2.60 9.04 -31.44
CA MET A 1 3.44 10.07 -30.79
C MET A 1 3.78 9.59 -29.39
N SER A 2 5.08 9.56 -29.05
CA SER A 2 5.74 9.50 -27.70
C SER A 2 5.24 8.49 -26.66
N SER A 3 6.08 7.69 -25.97
CA SER A 3 7.45 7.94 -25.50
C SER A 3 8.25 6.63 -25.32
N PRO A 4 9.60 6.67 -25.43
CA PRO A 4 10.47 5.60 -24.96
C PRO A 4 10.75 5.80 -23.45
N LYS A 5 10.60 4.76 -22.63
CA LYS A 5 11.24 4.70 -21.31
C LYS A 5 12.41 3.75 -21.42
N GLN A 6 13.58 4.34 -21.66
CA GLN A 6 14.86 3.73 -21.43
C GLN A 6 15.00 3.54 -19.92
N ASP A 7 15.36 2.34 -19.48
CA ASP A 7 16.31 2.18 -18.38
C ASP A 7 17.22 1.04 -18.78
N THR A 8 18.32 1.43 -19.39
CA THR A 8 19.42 0.55 -19.78
C THR A 8 19.93 -0.17 -18.54
N ALA A 9 19.83 -1.50 -18.57
CA ALA A 9 20.55 -2.38 -17.67
C ALA A 9 22.03 -1.97 -17.68
N ALA A 10 22.46 -1.32 -16.59
CA ALA A 10 23.84 -0.97 -16.39
C ALA A 10 24.66 -2.25 -16.49
N THR A 11 25.55 -2.27 -17.48
CA THR A 11 26.62 -3.23 -17.70
C THR A 11 27.15 -3.73 -16.37
N ALA A 12 26.97 -5.02 -16.10
CA ALA A 12 27.61 -5.71 -15.01
C ALA A 12 29.13 -5.75 -15.27
N SER A 13 29.82 -4.69 -14.86
CA SER A 13 31.27 -4.70 -14.67
C SER A 13 31.55 -5.55 -13.43
N PRO A 14 32.43 -6.58 -13.48
CA PRO A 14 32.79 -7.40 -12.33
C PRO A 14 33.79 -6.61 -11.46
N GLY A 15 33.26 -5.64 -10.72
CA GLY A 15 34.03 -4.75 -9.85
C GLY A 15 33.07 -3.74 -9.24
N GLY A 16 32.34 -4.16 -8.20
CA GLY A 16 31.40 -3.30 -7.50
C GLY A 16 32.14 -2.29 -6.63
N ASP A 17 31.73 -1.03 -6.73
CA ASP A 17 32.07 0.06 -5.83
C ASP A 17 31.84 -0.37 -4.36
N LEU A 18 32.91 -0.47 -3.58
CA LEU A 18 32.90 -1.00 -2.20
C LEU A 18 32.24 -0.04 -1.20
N GLU A 19 32.04 1.23 -1.59
CA GLU A 19 31.49 2.29 -0.74
C GLU A 19 29.96 2.32 -0.74
N HIS A 20 29.33 1.77 -1.78
CA HIS A 20 27.88 1.82 -1.95
C HIS A 20 27.31 0.42 -2.18
N PRO A 21 26.77 -0.24 -1.14
CA PRO A 21 26.10 -1.52 -1.34
C PRO A 21 24.96 -1.33 -2.36
N LYS A 22 24.88 -2.25 -3.31
CA LYS A 22 23.83 -2.21 -4.33
C LYS A 22 22.46 -2.20 -3.66
N PRO A 23 21.51 -1.37 -4.14
CA PRO A 23 20.17 -1.38 -3.63
C PRO A 23 19.55 -2.78 -3.81
N PRO A 24 18.72 -3.24 -2.87
CA PRO A 24 18.06 -4.53 -2.98
C PRO A 24 17.16 -4.57 -4.22
N ALA A 25 17.28 -5.63 -5.01
CA ALA A 25 16.37 -5.88 -6.12
C ALA A 25 15.11 -6.57 -5.58
N HIS A 26 13.94 -5.95 -5.78
CA HIS A 26 12.64 -6.54 -5.46
C HIS A 26 12.03 -7.21 -6.69
N SER A 27 11.25 -8.27 -6.49
CA SER A 27 10.54 -8.96 -7.56
C SER A 27 9.08 -8.53 -7.59
N ASP A 28 8.71 -7.67 -8.53
CA ASP A 28 7.35 -7.15 -8.69
C ASP A 28 6.48 -8.08 -9.56
N ASN A 29 6.50 -9.37 -9.24
CA ASN A 29 5.68 -10.38 -9.90
C ASN A 29 4.27 -10.46 -9.27
N GLU A 30 3.39 -11.32 -9.80
CA GLU A 30 2.01 -11.47 -9.30
C GLU A 30 1.92 -11.82 -7.80
N LYS A 31 2.94 -12.47 -7.23
CA LYS A 31 3.03 -12.80 -5.81
C LYS A 31 3.37 -11.59 -4.92
N SER A 32 3.90 -10.52 -5.51
CA SER A 32 4.17 -9.23 -4.85
C SER A 32 2.95 -8.30 -4.88
N LYS A 33 1.92 -8.63 -5.69
CA LYS A 33 0.71 -7.82 -5.75
C LYS A 33 0.04 -7.81 -4.37
N MET A 34 -0.23 -6.61 -3.85
CA MET A 34 -1.02 -6.48 -2.63
C MET A 34 -2.40 -7.14 -2.83
N PRO A 35 -2.97 -7.76 -1.78
CA PRO A 35 -4.32 -8.30 -1.83
C PRO A 35 -5.34 -7.26 -2.31
N GLU A 36 -6.43 -7.75 -2.90
CA GLU A 36 -7.57 -6.90 -3.24
C GLU A 36 -8.05 -6.18 -1.98
N ARG A 37 -8.16 -4.86 -2.07
CA ARG A 37 -8.62 -4.03 -0.97
C ARG A 37 -10.06 -3.67 -1.25
N GLU A 38 -10.99 -4.16 -0.42
CA GLU A 38 -12.40 -3.75 -0.46
C GLU A 38 -12.51 -2.31 0.07
N ASP A 39 -12.13 -1.35 -0.77
CA ASP A 39 -12.10 0.07 -0.42
C ASP A 39 -13.50 0.70 -0.40
N GLU A 40 -14.53 -0.01 -0.85
CA GLU A 40 -15.93 0.44 -0.89
C GLU A 40 -16.47 0.78 0.51
N HIS A 41 -16.16 -0.06 1.51
CA HIS A 41 -16.56 0.18 2.91
C HIS A 41 -15.51 0.95 3.71
N ARG A 42 -14.30 1.15 3.18
CA ARG A 42 -13.24 1.94 3.83
C ARG A 42 -13.36 3.44 3.60
N LYS A 43 -14.17 3.87 2.62
CA LYS A 43 -14.51 5.29 2.43
C LYS A 43 -15.55 5.80 3.43
N GLN A 44 -16.02 4.95 4.35
CA GLN A 44 -16.98 5.37 5.36
C GLN A 44 -16.28 6.22 6.42
N SER A 45 -16.65 7.50 6.48
CA SER A 45 -16.29 8.39 7.56
C SER A 45 -16.95 7.92 8.86
N PRO A 46 -16.33 8.11 10.04
CA PRO A 46 -17.01 7.95 11.33
C PRO A 46 -18.32 8.77 11.44
N ALA A 47 -18.50 9.79 10.59
CA ALA A 47 -19.74 10.55 10.47
C ALA A 47 -20.84 9.85 9.66
N ASP A 48 -20.50 8.92 8.74
CA ASP A 48 -21.48 8.19 7.92
C ASP A 48 -22.23 7.13 8.72
N ARG A 49 -21.58 6.61 9.76
CA ARG A 49 -22.17 5.71 10.77
C ARG A 49 -21.95 6.32 12.15
N PRO A 50 -22.69 7.38 12.50
CA PRO A 50 -22.61 7.93 13.84
C PRO A 50 -22.98 6.82 14.84
N GLY A 51 -22.31 6.82 15.99
CA GLY A 51 -22.58 5.87 17.06
C GLY A 51 -24.05 5.91 17.52
N LYS A 52 -24.41 4.96 18.38
CA LYS A 52 -25.73 4.91 19.01
C LYS A 52 -26.02 6.21 19.75
N LYS A 53 -27.30 6.61 19.78
CA LYS A 53 -27.69 7.80 20.55
C LYS A 53 -27.35 7.56 22.02
N SER A 54 -26.96 8.61 22.75
CA SER A 54 -26.83 8.53 24.21
C SER A 54 -28.13 7.97 24.80
N GLY A 55 -28.04 6.90 25.59
CA GLY A 55 -29.18 6.17 26.14
C GLY A 55 -29.61 4.90 25.36
N GLU A 56 -29.18 4.70 24.11
CA GLU A 56 -29.43 3.43 23.41
C GLU A 56 -28.46 2.34 23.88
N GLY A 57 -28.95 1.43 24.73
CA GLY A 57 -28.17 0.34 25.32
C GLY A 57 -27.79 0.56 26.78
N GLU A 58 -28.16 1.71 27.36
CA GLU A 58 -28.08 1.88 28.80
C GLU A 58 -29.20 1.05 29.47
N PRO A 59 -28.88 0.24 30.49
CA PRO A 59 -29.90 -0.54 31.20
C PRO A 59 -30.89 0.43 31.86
N SER A 60 -32.19 0.13 31.73
CA SER A 60 -33.25 0.90 32.42
C SER A 60 -32.96 0.89 33.92
N VAL A 61 -32.66 2.06 34.48
CA VAL A 61 -32.71 2.25 35.93
C VAL A 61 -34.20 2.21 36.31
N GLY A 62 -34.56 1.19 37.10
CA GLY A 62 -35.95 0.79 37.38
C GLY A 62 -36.77 1.81 38.16
#